data_AF-A0A3S3KNM1-F1
#
_entry.id   AF-A0A3S3KNM1-F1
#
_cell.length_a   1.000
_cell.length_b   1.000
_cell.length_c   1.000
_cell.angle_alpha   90.00
_cell.angle_beta   90.00
_cell.angle_gamma   90.00
#
_symmetry.space_group_name_H-M   'P 1'
#
loop_
_entity.id
_entity.type
_entity.pdbx_description
1 polymer ?
#
loop_
_entity_poly.entity_id
_entity_poly.type
_entity_poly.pdbx_seq_one_letter_code
_entity_poly.pdbx_strand_id
1 'polypeptide(L)'
;MNTAPLAPWNFGEPAEPSGRLEFAPLGRRLRPVPSNLLPILRSEGLRPAAVNGGAARLEAVDNLLRQVPDLARIVSRAVRSIHPLAAEPGYDVSHSQPIWRARIFVSFPERQDEIGELRLAESVVHEAMHLHLTNEESRFAFVARSTDTLYSPWMGTLRPVQGVLHGLFVFYCISTFLRRVTENRLVADDAWRYISGRLADIREEILEIDWAALESALTAHGVAQMRLWNRTMPLHQGTPEI
;
A
#
# COMPACT_ATOMS: atom_id res chain seq x y z
N MET A 1 17.58 23.44 -8.22
CA MET A 1 16.96 22.57 -7.20
C MET A 1 16.24 21.48 -7.93
N ASN A 2 16.72 20.23 -7.87
CA ASN A 2 15.98 19.10 -8.45
C ASN A 2 14.74 18.87 -7.59
N THR A 3 13.56 19.14 -8.14
CA THR A 3 12.29 18.74 -7.55
C THR A 3 12.26 17.22 -7.46
N ALA A 4 12.05 16.68 -6.26
CA ALA A 4 11.91 15.23 -6.08
C ALA A 4 10.83 14.68 -7.03
N PRO A 5 11.02 13.50 -7.63
CA PRO A 5 10.05 12.93 -8.55
C PRO A 5 8.69 12.79 -7.86
N LEU A 6 7.65 13.29 -8.53
CA LEU A 6 6.27 13.21 -8.08
C LEU A 6 5.93 11.74 -7.80
N ALA A 7 5.48 11.47 -6.58
CA ALA A 7 5.09 10.14 -6.12
C ALA A 7 3.56 10.09 -5.98
N PRO A 8 2.93 8.92 -6.19
CA PRO A 8 1.47 8.81 -6.16
C PRO A 8 0.86 9.26 -4.82
N TRP A 9 1.53 8.96 -3.71
CA TRP A 9 1.11 9.33 -2.35
C TRP A 9 1.19 10.84 -2.03
N ASN A 10 1.75 11.66 -2.92
CA ASN A 10 1.81 13.12 -2.72
C ASN A 10 0.65 13.88 -3.39
N PHE A 11 -0.21 13.20 -4.17
CA PHE A 11 -1.43 13.80 -4.77
C PHE A 11 -1.18 15.10 -5.57
N GLY A 12 -0.02 15.23 -6.22
CA GLY A 12 0.36 16.38 -7.04
C GLY A 12 1.16 17.45 -6.30
N GLU A 13 1.31 17.32 -4.99
CA GLU A 13 2.16 18.20 -4.19
C GLU A 13 3.63 17.75 -4.26
N PRO A 14 4.60 18.68 -4.14
CA PRO A 14 5.99 18.33 -3.93
C PRO A 14 6.14 17.49 -2.66
N ALA A 15 7.07 16.53 -2.68
CA ALA A 15 7.43 15.82 -1.46
C ALA A 15 7.88 16.83 -0.40
N GLU A 16 7.31 16.74 0.81
CA GLU A 16 7.80 17.55 1.93
C GLU A 16 9.32 17.34 2.10
N PRO A 17 10.10 18.41 2.30
CA PRO A 17 11.54 18.32 2.50
C PRO A 17 11.88 17.25 3.54
N SER A 18 13.01 16.57 3.34
CA SER A 18 13.58 15.58 4.25
C SER A 18 14.07 16.22 5.56
N GLY A 19 13.14 16.79 6.34
CA GLY A 19 13.34 17.04 7.76
C GLY A 19 13.49 15.72 8.53
N ARG A 20 14.07 15.78 9.73
CA ARG A 20 14.19 14.59 10.61
C ARG A 20 12.81 13.93 10.74
N LEU A 21 12.73 12.66 10.37
CA LEU A 21 11.56 11.81 10.63
C LEU A 21 11.44 11.62 12.16
N GLU A 22 10.73 12.52 12.83
CA GLU A 22 10.43 12.40 14.27
C GLU A 22 9.20 11.51 14.48
N PHE A 23 9.28 10.27 14.02
CA PHE A 23 8.21 9.31 14.27
C PHE A 23 8.75 8.06 14.96
N ALA A 24 7.98 7.51 15.90
CA ALA A 24 8.35 6.30 16.60
C ALA A 24 8.50 5.13 15.60
N PRO A 25 9.55 4.30 15.70
CA PRO A 25 9.72 3.11 14.85
C PRO A 25 8.46 2.25 14.80
N LEU A 26 8.20 1.59 13.67
CA LEU A 26 7.01 0.76 13.49
C LEU A 26 6.95 -0.37 14.53
N GLY A 27 8.10 -0.92 14.93
CA GLY A 27 8.18 -1.91 16.00
C GLY A 27 7.57 -1.44 17.33
N ARG A 28 7.64 -0.13 17.63
CA ARG A 28 7.01 0.47 18.82
C ARG A 28 5.50 0.66 18.68
N ARG A 29 4.93 0.43 17.50
CA ARG A 29 3.49 0.52 17.19
C ARG A 29 2.81 -0.84 17.16
N LEU A 30 3.58 -1.92 17.31
CA LEU A 30 3.06 -3.28 17.40
C LEU A 30 2.23 -3.46 18.68
N ARG A 31 0.98 -3.89 18.53
CA ARG A 31 0.03 -4.06 19.64
C ARG A 31 -0.78 -5.34 19.44
N PRO A 32 -1.17 -6.03 20.52
CA PRO A 32 -2.17 -7.08 20.42
C PRO A 32 -3.47 -6.49 19.85
N VAL A 33 -4.27 -7.34 19.18
CA VAL A 33 -5.59 -6.95 18.71
C VAL A 33 -6.47 -6.58 19.93
N PRO A 34 -7.10 -5.40 19.96
CA PRO A 34 -8.02 -5.01 21.02
C PRO A 34 -9.18 -5.99 21.13
N SER A 35 -9.56 -6.36 22.36
CA SER A 35 -10.60 -7.38 22.62
C SER A 35 -11.95 -7.05 21.97
N ASN A 36 -12.30 -5.76 21.91
CA ASN A 36 -13.53 -5.28 21.29
C ASN A 36 -13.54 -5.40 19.75
N LEU A 37 -12.39 -5.62 19.10
CA LEU A 37 -12.29 -5.83 17.65
C LEU A 37 -12.27 -7.32 17.26
N LEU A 38 -12.03 -8.22 18.22
CA LEU A 38 -11.96 -9.66 17.95
C LEU A 38 -13.22 -10.24 17.26
N PRO A 39 -14.45 -9.89 17.68
CA PRO A 39 -15.65 -10.42 17.03
C PRO A 39 -15.77 -9.97 15.57
N ILE A 40 -15.44 -8.70 15.28
CA ILE A 40 -15.53 -8.12 13.95
C ILE A 40 -14.52 -8.79 13.01
N LEU A 41 -13.26 -8.85 13.44
CA LEU A 41 -12.20 -9.50 12.65
C LEU A 41 -12.52 -10.97 12.36
N ARG A 42 -13.04 -11.70 13.34
CA ARG A 42 -13.45 -13.10 13.13
C ARG A 42 -14.62 -13.23 12.16
N SER A 43 -15.59 -12.31 12.19
CA SER A 43 -16.69 -12.30 11.22
C SER A 43 -16.22 -12.01 9.79
N GLU A 44 -15.07 -11.37 9.65
CA GLU A 44 -14.39 -11.10 8.37
C GLU A 44 -13.39 -12.21 7.98
N GLY A 45 -13.36 -13.33 8.73
CA GLY A 45 -12.46 -14.45 8.48
C GLY A 45 -11.01 -14.22 8.92
N LEU A 46 -10.71 -13.11 9.59
CA LEU A 46 -9.38 -12.76 10.04
C LEU A 46 -9.06 -13.39 11.40
N ARG A 47 -7.83 -13.88 11.54
CA ARG A 47 -7.36 -14.56 12.76
C ARG A 47 -6.29 -13.71 13.46
N PRO A 48 -6.56 -13.14 14.64
CA PRO A 48 -5.57 -12.43 15.45
C PRO A 48 -4.37 -13.33 15.82
N ALA A 49 -3.16 -12.77 15.74
CA ALA A 49 -1.93 -13.44 16.17
C ALA A 49 -1.29 -12.74 17.38
N ALA A 50 -0.36 -13.44 18.04
CA ALA A 50 0.45 -12.87 19.11
C ALA A 50 1.48 -11.87 18.56
N VAL A 51 1.94 -10.95 19.41
CA VAL A 51 2.95 -9.92 19.06
C VAL A 51 4.41 -10.41 19.11
N ASN A 52 4.64 -11.68 19.44
CA ASN A 52 5.98 -12.19 19.72
C ASN A 52 6.90 -12.10 18.49
N GLY A 53 8.09 -11.51 18.67
CA GLY A 53 9.12 -11.41 17.63
C GLY A 53 8.82 -10.43 16.48
N GLY A 54 7.64 -9.79 16.44
CA GLY A 54 7.26 -8.90 15.34
C GLY A 54 8.00 -7.56 15.32
N ALA A 55 8.50 -7.09 16.47
CA ALA A 55 9.15 -5.78 16.56
C ALA A 55 10.43 -5.68 15.72
N ALA A 56 11.33 -6.67 15.82
CA ALA A 56 12.56 -6.72 15.02
C ALA A 56 12.27 -6.79 13.51
N ARG A 57 11.20 -7.49 13.12
CA ARG A 57 10.77 -7.55 11.72
C ARG A 57 10.25 -6.20 11.20
N LEU A 58 9.55 -5.45 12.05
CA LEU A 58 9.13 -4.10 11.72
C LEU A 58 10.30 -3.10 11.68
N GLU A 59 11.38 -3.34 12.42
CA GLU A 59 12.62 -2.57 12.28
C GLU A 59 13.27 -2.77 10.90
N ALA A 60 13.21 -4.00 10.34
CA ALA A 60 13.63 -4.25 8.96
C ALA A 60 12.75 -3.49 7.95
N VAL A 61 11.43 -3.42 8.19
CA VAL A 61 10.52 -2.57 7.39
C VAL A 61 10.89 -1.10 7.50
N ASP A 62 11.21 -0.60 8.70
CA ASP A 62 11.70 0.77 8.89
C ASP A 62 12.99 1.03 8.09
N ASN A 63 13.90 0.05 8.00
CA ASN A 63 15.12 0.16 7.19
C ASN A 63 14.81 0.27 5.69
N LEU A 64 13.83 -0.50 5.19
CA LEU A 64 13.37 -0.41 3.80
C LEU A 64 12.71 0.95 3.52
N LEU A 65 11.79 1.38 4.39
CA LEU A 65 11.10 2.67 4.25
C LEU A 65 12.05 3.86 4.31
N ARG A 66 13.14 3.79 5.09
CA ARG A 66 14.16 4.86 5.13
C ARG A 66 14.83 5.13 3.78
N GLN A 67 14.79 4.19 2.84
CA GLN A 67 15.26 4.39 1.47
C GLN A 67 14.27 5.21 0.62
N VAL A 68 13.03 5.38 1.09
CA VAL A 68 11.97 6.19 0.47
C VAL A 68 11.41 7.17 1.51
N PRO A 69 12.17 8.22 1.88
CA PRO A 69 11.87 9.03 3.07
C PRO A 69 10.51 9.75 3.04
N ASP A 70 10.05 10.11 1.83
CA ASP A 70 8.74 10.73 1.64
C ASP A 70 7.61 9.75 1.96
N LEU A 71 7.68 8.52 1.45
CA LEU A 71 6.74 7.45 1.81
C LEU A 71 6.80 7.09 3.30
N ALA A 72 8.00 6.98 3.88
CA ALA A 72 8.18 6.67 5.29
C ALA A 72 7.42 7.65 6.20
N ARG A 73 7.37 8.93 5.81
CA ARG A 73 6.61 9.97 6.50
C ARG A 73 5.11 9.74 6.39
N ILE A 74 4.61 9.43 5.19
CA ILE A 74 3.19 9.14 4.97
C ILE A 74 2.76 7.92 5.78
N VAL A 75 3.50 6.80 5.68
CA VAL A 75 3.26 5.59 6.48
C VAL A 75 3.26 5.92 7.97
N SER A 76 4.22 6.72 8.42
CA SER A 76 4.31 7.11 9.82
C SER A 76 3.14 7.97 10.30
N ARG A 77 2.58 8.84 9.45
CA ARG A 77 1.39 9.63 9.76
C ARG A 77 0.12 8.79 9.73
N ALA A 78 0.02 7.88 8.76
CA ALA A 78 -1.15 7.05 8.51
C ALA A 78 -1.32 5.94 9.54
N VAL A 79 -0.24 5.34 10.07
CA VAL A 79 -0.33 4.11 10.88
C VAL A 79 0.11 4.33 12.32
N ARG A 80 -0.80 4.37 13.30
CA ARG A 80 -0.46 4.52 14.73
C ARG A 80 -0.36 3.20 15.48
N SER A 81 -1.07 2.16 15.01
CA SER A 81 -1.03 0.82 15.59
C SER A 81 -0.98 -0.24 14.51
N ILE A 82 -0.15 -1.25 14.74
CA ILE A 82 -0.01 -2.44 13.89
C ILE A 82 -0.43 -3.66 14.71
N HIS A 83 -1.34 -4.44 14.16
CA HIS A 83 -1.92 -5.59 14.83
C HIS A 83 -1.61 -6.89 14.06
N PRO A 84 -0.98 -7.89 14.69
CA PRO A 84 -0.65 -9.13 14.01
C PRO A 84 -1.88 -9.96 13.63
N LEU A 85 -1.85 -10.52 12.43
CA LEU A 85 -2.76 -11.56 11.95
C LEU A 85 -2.01 -12.88 11.72
N ALA A 86 -2.73 -13.98 11.80
CA ALA A 86 -2.29 -15.30 11.36
C ALA A 86 -2.73 -15.54 9.92
N ALA A 87 -1.78 -15.89 9.06
CA ALA A 87 -2.02 -16.31 7.68
C ALA A 87 -1.76 -17.82 7.54
N GLU A 88 -2.31 -18.41 6.48
CA GLU A 88 -1.95 -19.77 6.09
C GLU A 88 -0.52 -19.80 5.51
N PRO A 89 0.20 -20.93 5.61
CA PRO A 89 1.56 -21.04 5.08
C PRO A 89 1.64 -20.63 3.60
N GLY A 90 2.61 -19.78 3.28
CA GLY A 90 2.82 -19.23 1.94
C GLY A 90 1.99 -17.99 1.60
N TYR A 91 0.92 -17.70 2.34
CA TYR A 91 0.05 -16.54 2.11
C TYR A 91 0.37 -15.39 3.06
N ASP A 92 0.06 -14.17 2.63
CA ASP A 92 -0.02 -13.00 3.50
C ASP A 92 -1.45 -12.51 3.56
N VAL A 93 -1.83 -11.98 4.72
CA VAL A 93 -3.14 -11.38 4.96
C VAL A 93 -2.91 -10.02 5.62
N SER A 94 -3.42 -8.97 5.00
CA SER A 94 -3.45 -7.64 5.57
C SER A 94 -4.87 -7.09 5.51
N HIS A 95 -5.16 -6.13 6.38
CA HIS A 95 -6.46 -5.48 6.43
C HIS A 95 -6.39 -4.11 7.10
N SER A 96 -7.25 -3.22 6.64
CA SER A 96 -7.56 -1.95 7.28
C SER A 96 -9.00 -1.57 6.99
N GLN A 97 -9.56 -0.69 7.82
CA GLN A 97 -10.89 -0.16 7.58
C GLN A 97 -10.91 1.34 7.85
N PRO A 98 -11.69 2.11 7.07
CA PRO A 98 -11.88 3.55 7.31
C PRO A 98 -12.31 3.90 8.74
N ILE A 99 -13.11 3.04 9.38
CA ILE A 99 -13.58 3.25 10.76
C ILE A 99 -12.47 3.07 11.80
N TRP A 100 -11.44 2.28 11.50
CA TRP A 100 -10.31 2.03 12.39
C TRP A 100 -9.15 2.95 12.06
N ARG A 101 -9.37 4.24 12.33
CA ARG A 101 -8.39 5.30 12.09
C ARG A 101 -6.99 4.92 12.58
N ALA A 102 -6.05 4.99 11.66
CA ALA A 102 -4.64 4.75 11.89
C ALA A 102 -4.29 3.37 12.48
N ARG A 103 -5.10 2.35 12.19
CA ARG A 103 -4.81 0.95 12.56
C ARG A 103 -4.72 0.10 11.30
N ILE A 104 -3.67 -0.71 11.25
CA ILE A 104 -3.53 -1.73 10.22
C ILE A 104 -3.38 -3.09 10.90
N PHE A 105 -3.81 -4.12 10.19
CA PHE A 105 -3.70 -5.51 10.58
C PHE A 105 -2.86 -6.20 9.51
N VAL A 106 -1.80 -6.90 9.89
CA VAL A 106 -0.88 -7.54 8.94
C VAL A 106 -0.42 -8.88 9.49
N SER A 107 -0.32 -9.89 8.62
CA SER A 107 0.42 -11.10 8.91
C SER A 107 1.92 -10.86 8.78
N PHE A 108 2.68 -11.70 9.45
CA PHE A 108 4.13 -11.70 9.40
C PHE A 108 4.56 -12.91 8.56
N PRO A 109 5.11 -12.72 7.34
CA PRO A 109 5.45 -13.84 6.45
C PRO A 109 6.35 -14.87 7.13
N GLU A 110 6.16 -16.17 6.95
CA GLU A 110 6.97 -17.19 7.68
C GLU A 110 8.48 -17.08 7.40
N ARG A 111 8.84 -16.66 6.18
CA ARG A 111 10.23 -16.39 5.80
C ARG A 111 10.79 -15.20 6.58
N GLN A 112 12.03 -15.37 7.06
CA GLN A 112 12.77 -14.36 7.83
C GLN A 112 14.00 -13.85 7.05
N ASP A 113 13.94 -13.89 5.73
CA ASP A 113 14.94 -13.35 4.82
C ASP A 113 14.46 -12.06 4.15
N GLU A 114 15.28 -11.51 3.26
CA GLU A 114 14.99 -10.27 2.54
C GLU A 114 13.64 -10.29 1.80
N ILE A 115 13.21 -11.45 1.27
CA ILE A 115 11.89 -11.59 0.63
C ILE A 115 10.77 -11.48 1.67
N GLY A 116 10.92 -12.13 2.82
CA GLY A 116 9.97 -12.01 3.92
C GLY A 116 9.86 -10.59 4.47
N GLU A 117 10.95 -9.82 4.45
CA GLU A 117 10.96 -8.41 4.82
C GLU A 117 10.26 -7.53 3.78
N LEU A 118 10.52 -7.77 2.49
CA LEU A 118 9.85 -7.08 1.38
C LEU A 118 8.34 -7.33 1.39
N ARG A 119 7.90 -8.58 1.57
CA ARG A 119 6.47 -8.95 1.69
C ARG A 119 5.77 -8.26 2.87
N LEU A 120 6.46 -8.19 4.02
CA LEU A 120 5.93 -7.48 5.19
C LEU A 120 5.87 -5.96 4.93
N ALA A 121 6.90 -5.39 4.32
CA ALA A 121 6.91 -3.98 3.96
C ALA A 121 5.80 -3.64 2.96
N GLU A 122 5.57 -4.50 1.96
CA GLU A 122 4.45 -4.38 1.01
C GLU A 122 3.11 -4.37 1.74
N SER A 123 2.86 -5.33 2.65
CA SER A 123 1.64 -5.35 3.47
C SER A 123 1.44 -4.07 4.29
N VAL A 124 2.51 -3.54 4.90
CA VAL A 124 2.44 -2.29 5.68
C VAL A 124 2.15 -1.08 4.79
N VAL A 125 2.82 -0.98 3.64
CA VAL A 125 2.61 0.10 2.67
C VAL A 125 1.20 0.01 2.10
N HIS A 126 0.74 -1.18 1.74
CA HIS A 126 -0.60 -1.46 1.22
C HIS A 126 -1.68 -0.85 2.13
N GLU A 127 -1.70 -1.26 3.40
CA GLU A 127 -2.71 -0.77 4.34
C GLU A 127 -2.53 0.69 4.71
N ALA A 128 -1.29 1.17 4.81
CA ALA A 128 -1.03 2.59 5.03
C ALA A 128 -1.58 3.46 3.90
N MET A 129 -1.47 3.00 2.65
CA MET A 129 -1.97 3.73 1.48
C MET A 129 -3.49 3.69 1.38
N HIS A 130 -4.15 2.58 1.72
CA HIS A 130 -5.61 2.57 1.87
C HIS A 130 -6.09 3.62 2.88
N LEU A 131 -5.46 3.69 4.05
CA LEU A 131 -5.76 4.71 5.05
C LEU A 131 -5.45 6.12 4.56
N HIS A 132 -4.34 6.31 3.85
CA HIS A 132 -3.93 7.61 3.31
C HIS A 132 -4.95 8.14 2.29
N LEU A 133 -5.37 7.31 1.32
CA LEU A 133 -6.38 7.70 0.35
C LEU A 133 -7.74 7.94 1.02
N THR A 134 -8.14 7.10 1.98
CA THR A 134 -9.37 7.31 2.76
C THR A 134 -9.37 8.69 3.46
N ASN A 135 -8.24 9.10 4.01
CA ASN A 135 -8.12 10.41 4.65
C ASN A 135 -8.23 11.55 3.63
N GLU A 136 -7.64 11.42 2.44
CA GLU A 136 -7.81 12.42 1.38
C GLU A 136 -9.24 12.45 0.83
N GLU A 137 -9.90 11.31 0.71
CA GLU A 137 -11.31 11.23 0.30
C GLU A 137 -12.25 11.95 1.28
N SER A 138 -11.87 12.06 2.55
CA SER A 138 -12.63 12.85 3.54
C SER A 138 -12.56 14.36 3.28
N ARG A 139 -11.61 14.82 2.47
CA ARG A 139 -11.39 16.23 2.11
C ARG A 139 -11.91 16.54 0.71
N PHE A 140 -11.71 15.62 -0.23
CA PHE A 140 -12.10 15.75 -1.62
C PHE A 140 -12.72 14.44 -2.11
N ALA A 141 -13.94 14.46 -2.65
CA ALA A 141 -14.54 13.25 -3.20
C ALA A 141 -13.84 12.82 -4.50
N PHE A 142 -13.35 11.58 -4.56
CA PHE A 142 -12.74 11.02 -5.77
C PHE A 142 -13.77 10.32 -6.67
N VAL A 143 -14.74 9.64 -6.07
CA VAL A 143 -15.81 8.91 -6.77
C VAL A 143 -17.08 9.76 -6.83
N ALA A 144 -17.70 9.86 -8.00
CA ALA A 144 -18.91 10.67 -8.20
C ALA A 144 -20.17 9.99 -7.62
N ARG A 145 -20.24 8.66 -7.71
CA ARG A 145 -21.37 7.85 -7.22
C ARG A 145 -20.86 6.63 -6.47
N SER A 146 -21.14 6.55 -5.17
CA SER A 146 -20.67 5.46 -4.29
C SER A 146 -21.35 4.11 -4.55
N THR A 147 -22.45 4.09 -5.31
CA THR A 147 -23.20 2.87 -5.66
C THR A 147 -22.71 2.18 -6.91
N ASP A 148 -21.92 2.86 -7.74
CA ASP A 148 -21.44 2.30 -9.01
C ASP A 148 -20.44 1.19 -8.71
N THR A 149 -20.49 0.12 -9.52
CA THR A 149 -19.57 -1.02 -9.43
C THR A 149 -18.76 -1.18 -10.71
N LEU A 150 -17.54 -1.70 -10.56
CA LEU A 150 -16.62 -2.00 -11.65
C LEU A 150 -15.95 -3.35 -11.36
N TYR A 151 -15.55 -4.06 -12.41
CA TYR A 151 -14.73 -5.26 -12.27
C TYR A 151 -13.36 -4.93 -11.68
N SER A 152 -12.92 -5.73 -10.71
CA SER A 152 -11.64 -5.61 -10.02
C SER A 152 -10.75 -6.79 -10.44
N PRO A 153 -9.75 -6.60 -11.31
CA PRO A 153 -8.89 -7.68 -11.80
C PRO A 153 -8.26 -8.54 -10.70
N TRP A 154 -7.66 -7.88 -9.70
CA TRP A 154 -7.02 -8.52 -8.54
C TRP A 154 -7.97 -9.24 -7.57
N MET A 155 -9.28 -9.05 -7.70
CA MET A 155 -10.28 -9.77 -6.90
C MET A 155 -11.13 -10.73 -7.75
N GLY A 156 -11.02 -10.67 -9.08
CA GLY A 156 -11.83 -11.47 -9.99
C GLY A 156 -13.35 -11.24 -9.90
N THR A 157 -13.81 -10.07 -9.43
CA THR A 157 -15.24 -9.82 -9.18
C THR A 157 -15.62 -8.34 -9.29
N LEU A 158 -16.93 -8.05 -9.38
CA LEU A 158 -17.46 -6.69 -9.31
C LEU A 158 -17.29 -6.13 -7.89
N ARG A 159 -16.77 -4.91 -7.80
CA ARG A 159 -16.61 -4.17 -6.54
C ARG A 159 -17.12 -2.74 -6.69
N PRO A 160 -17.44 -2.05 -5.60
CA PRO A 160 -17.67 -0.61 -5.64
C PRO A 160 -16.51 0.09 -6.34
N VAL A 161 -16.80 1.11 -7.17
CA VAL A 161 -15.79 1.89 -7.89
C VAL A 161 -14.71 2.43 -6.94
N GLN A 162 -15.10 2.83 -5.73
CA GLN A 162 -14.17 3.25 -4.68
C GLN A 162 -13.14 2.17 -4.35
N GLY A 163 -13.57 0.91 -4.22
CA GLY A 163 -12.67 -0.22 -3.97
C GLY A 163 -11.70 -0.47 -5.11
N VAL A 164 -12.13 -0.26 -6.36
CA VAL A 164 -11.25 -0.39 -7.54
C VAL A 164 -10.23 0.76 -7.59
N LEU A 165 -10.68 1.99 -7.39
CA LEU A 165 -9.79 3.16 -7.34
C LEU A 165 -8.73 3.02 -6.24
N HIS A 166 -9.12 2.52 -5.06
CA HIS A 166 -8.23 2.26 -3.95
C HIS A 166 -7.17 1.22 -4.30
N GLY A 167 -7.56 0.09 -4.90
CA GLY A 167 -6.59 -0.92 -5.34
C GLY A 167 -5.62 -0.36 -6.38
N LEU A 168 -6.11 0.40 -7.36
CA LEU A 168 -5.28 1.06 -8.36
C LEU A 168 -4.26 2.02 -7.73
N PHE A 169 -4.69 2.87 -6.80
CA PHE A 169 -3.81 3.78 -6.06
C PHE A 169 -2.72 3.02 -5.29
N VAL A 170 -3.10 1.97 -4.56
CA VAL A 170 -2.17 1.15 -3.78
C VAL A 170 -1.16 0.46 -4.70
N PHE A 171 -1.57 -0.04 -5.85
CA PHE A 171 -0.68 -0.65 -6.84
C PHE A 171 0.36 0.33 -7.41
N TYR A 172 -0.03 1.57 -7.71
CA TYR A 172 0.94 2.62 -8.06
C TYR A 172 1.92 2.90 -6.93
N CYS A 173 1.44 2.95 -5.69
CA CYS A 173 2.30 3.18 -4.52
C CYS A 173 3.28 2.03 -4.27
N ILE A 174 2.82 0.78 -4.29
CA ILE A 174 3.67 -0.40 -4.12
C ILE A 174 4.71 -0.46 -5.24
N SER A 175 4.30 -0.25 -6.49
CA SER A 175 5.23 -0.28 -7.61
C SER A 175 6.30 0.81 -7.48
N THR A 176 5.90 2.03 -7.09
CA THR A 176 6.85 3.13 -6.86
C THR A 176 7.79 2.82 -5.70
N PHE A 177 7.27 2.26 -4.60
CA PHE A 177 8.06 1.85 -3.46
C PHE A 177 9.11 0.80 -3.83
N LEU A 178 8.68 -0.30 -4.47
CA LEU A 178 9.55 -1.40 -4.86
C LEU A 178 10.69 -0.95 -5.80
N ARG A 179 10.40 -0.06 -6.76
CA ARG A 179 11.46 0.51 -7.62
C ARG A 179 12.45 1.35 -6.81
N ARG A 180 11.96 2.30 -6.00
CA ARG A 180 12.83 3.21 -5.25
C ARG A 180 13.72 2.51 -4.22
N VAL A 181 13.26 1.41 -3.61
CA VAL A 181 14.11 0.61 -2.68
C VAL A 181 15.20 -0.18 -3.42
N THR A 182 15.04 -0.44 -4.72
CA THR A 182 16.07 -1.11 -5.53
C THR A 182 17.05 -0.13 -6.19
N GLU A 183 16.63 1.11 -6.45
CA GLU A 183 17.49 2.14 -7.06
C GLU A 183 18.74 2.47 -6.22
N ASN A 184 18.63 2.35 -4.90
CA ASN A 184 19.65 2.80 -3.95
C ASN A 184 20.35 1.66 -3.20
N ARG A 185 20.12 0.40 -3.59
CA ARG A 185 20.60 -0.77 -2.87
C ARG A 185 20.83 -1.96 -3.79
N LEU A 186 21.91 -2.69 -3.55
CA LEU A 186 22.09 -4.05 -4.06
C LEU A 186 21.16 -5.00 -3.29
N VAL A 187 20.26 -5.64 -4.02
CA VAL A 187 19.36 -6.69 -3.52
C VAL A 187 19.88 -8.06 -3.94
N ALA A 188 19.63 -9.11 -3.15
CA ALA A 188 19.98 -10.46 -3.56
C ALA A 188 19.19 -10.88 -4.81
N ASP A 189 19.73 -11.80 -5.62
CA ASP A 189 19.10 -12.25 -6.88
C ASP A 189 17.66 -12.76 -6.69
N ASP A 190 17.42 -13.50 -5.59
CA ASP A 190 16.08 -14.01 -5.29
C ASP A 190 15.11 -12.89 -4.87
N ALA A 191 15.60 -11.86 -4.18
CA ALA A 191 14.82 -10.67 -3.85
C ALA A 191 14.52 -9.84 -5.11
N TRP A 192 15.49 -9.70 -6.02
CA TRP A 192 15.26 -9.07 -7.32
C TRP A 192 14.21 -9.82 -8.15
N ARG A 193 14.26 -11.16 -8.16
CA ARG A 193 13.26 -11.99 -8.84
C ARG A 193 11.87 -11.79 -8.25
N TYR A 194 11.75 -11.74 -6.92
CA TYR A 194 10.50 -11.42 -6.24
C TYR A 194 9.95 -10.04 -6.67
N ILE A 195 10.79 -9.00 -6.62
CA ILE A 195 10.38 -7.63 -6.95
C ILE A 195 9.94 -7.53 -8.43
N SER A 196 10.73 -8.12 -9.33
CA SER A 196 10.45 -8.09 -10.77
C SER A 196 9.14 -8.82 -11.08
N GLY A 197 8.93 -10.00 -10.48
CA GLY A 197 7.67 -10.74 -10.61
C GLY A 197 6.49 -9.93 -10.10
N ARG A 198 6.59 -9.36 -8.89
CA ARG A 198 5.49 -8.58 -8.32
C ARG A 198 5.15 -7.33 -9.13
N LEU A 199 6.16 -6.64 -9.68
CA LEU A 199 5.95 -5.50 -10.58
C LEU A 199 5.27 -5.92 -11.90
N ALA A 200 5.57 -7.12 -12.42
CA ALA A 200 4.91 -7.67 -13.59
C ALA A 200 3.44 -8.01 -13.29
N ASP A 201 3.16 -8.70 -12.18
CA ASP A 201 1.79 -9.02 -11.75
C ASP A 201 0.93 -7.76 -11.63
N ILE A 202 1.42 -6.75 -10.91
CA ILE A 202 0.70 -5.47 -10.74
C ILE A 202 0.43 -4.81 -12.09
N ARG A 203 1.39 -4.87 -13.02
CA ARG A 203 1.22 -4.30 -14.35
C ARG A 203 0.11 -5.02 -15.10
N GLU A 204 0.11 -6.34 -15.12
CA GLU A 204 -0.91 -7.17 -15.76
C GLU A 204 -2.30 -6.85 -15.19
N GLU A 205 -2.44 -6.81 -13.86
CA GLU A 205 -3.70 -6.47 -13.20
C GLU A 205 -4.19 -5.06 -13.54
N ILE A 206 -3.30 -4.07 -13.69
CA ILE A 206 -3.66 -2.70 -14.10
C ILE A 206 -4.10 -2.63 -15.57
N LEU A 207 -3.52 -3.45 -16.45
CA LEU A 207 -3.87 -3.50 -17.87
C LEU A 207 -5.28 -4.04 -18.10
N GLU A 208 -5.81 -4.83 -17.16
CA GLU A 208 -7.19 -5.36 -17.23
C GLU A 208 -8.27 -4.38 -16.78
N ILE A 209 -7.90 -3.20 -16.25
CA ILE A 209 -8.88 -2.20 -15.80
C ILE A 209 -9.60 -1.58 -17.00
N ASP A 210 -10.93 -1.48 -16.94
CA ASP A 210 -11.70 -0.63 -17.86
C ASP A 210 -11.52 0.85 -17.48
N TRP A 211 -10.53 1.49 -18.07
CA TRP A 211 -10.19 2.89 -17.81
C TRP A 211 -11.29 3.87 -18.19
N ALA A 212 -12.02 3.61 -19.28
CA ALA A 212 -13.09 4.49 -19.72
C ALA A 212 -14.25 4.47 -18.72
N ALA A 213 -14.65 3.27 -18.28
CA ALA A 213 -15.67 3.11 -17.27
C ALA A 213 -15.23 3.70 -15.92
N LEU A 214 -13.99 3.45 -15.49
CA LEU A 214 -13.45 4.04 -14.27
C LEU A 214 -13.45 5.57 -14.34
N GLU A 215 -12.92 6.19 -15.40
CA GLU A 215 -12.94 7.65 -15.57
C GLU A 215 -14.35 8.24 -15.50
N SER A 216 -15.34 7.56 -16.09
CA SER A 216 -16.73 8.02 -16.09
C SER A 216 -17.40 8.01 -14.71
N ALA A 217 -16.88 7.19 -13.79
CA ALA A 217 -17.42 7.04 -12.43
C ALA A 217 -16.73 7.95 -11.39
N LEU A 218 -15.64 8.62 -11.77
CA LEU A 218 -14.89 9.52 -10.90
C LEU A 218 -15.37 10.97 -11.01
N THR A 219 -15.09 11.77 -9.97
CA THR A 219 -15.20 13.23 -10.06
C THR A 219 -14.07 13.79 -10.93
N ALA A 220 -14.17 15.06 -11.33
CA ALA A 220 -13.06 15.73 -12.03
C ALA A 220 -11.75 15.70 -11.23
N HIS A 221 -11.82 15.78 -9.89
CA HIS A 221 -10.66 15.63 -9.01
C HIS A 221 -10.11 14.20 -9.05
N GLY A 222 -10.97 13.19 -8.93
CA GLY A 222 -10.57 11.78 -9.02
C GLY A 222 -9.89 11.44 -10.34
N VAL A 223 -10.45 11.89 -11.47
CA VAL A 223 -9.83 11.71 -12.81
C VAL A 223 -8.46 12.38 -12.87
N ALA A 224 -8.34 13.61 -12.37
CA ALA A 224 -7.07 14.33 -12.38
C ALA A 224 -5.98 13.60 -11.59
N GLN A 225 -6.32 13.06 -10.40
CA GLN A 225 -5.38 12.31 -9.57
C GLN A 225 -5.02 10.96 -10.18
N MET A 226 -5.99 10.22 -10.68
CA MET A 226 -5.74 8.94 -11.35
C MET A 226 -4.80 9.10 -12.56
N ARG A 227 -5.03 10.13 -13.39
CA ARG A 227 -4.15 10.45 -14.52
C ARG A 227 -2.76 10.92 -14.07
N LEU A 228 -2.66 11.59 -12.92
CA LEU A 228 -1.37 11.94 -12.36
C LEU A 228 -0.56 10.68 -12.01
N TRP A 229 -1.16 9.70 -11.31
CA TRP A 229 -0.48 8.46 -10.94
C TRP A 229 0.06 7.72 -12.17
N ASN A 230 -0.76 7.58 -13.21
CA ASN A 230 -0.35 6.95 -14.47
C ASN A 230 0.77 7.72 -15.20
N ARG A 231 0.81 9.06 -15.10
CA ARG A 231 1.92 9.86 -15.68
C ARG A 231 3.21 9.73 -14.89
N THR A 232 3.12 9.70 -13.56
CA THR A 232 4.30 9.56 -12.70
C THR A 232 4.92 8.17 -12.79
N MET A 233 4.10 7.17 -13.11
CA MET A 233 4.53 5.79 -13.25
C MET A 233 3.67 5.10 -14.31
N PRO A 234 4.09 5.08 -15.58
CA PRO A 234 3.29 4.46 -16.63
C PRO A 234 3.29 2.93 -16.48
N LEU A 235 2.27 2.41 -15.82
CA LEU A 235 2.01 0.96 -15.72
C LEU A 235 1.06 0.49 -16.81
N HIS A 236 0.14 1.36 -17.23
CA HIS A 236 -0.87 1.06 -18.23
C HIS A 236 -0.39 1.25 -19.68
N GLN A 237 0.72 1.97 -19.91
CA GLN A 237 1.25 2.15 -21.27
C GLN A 237 2.30 1.09 -21.58
N GLY A 238 2.17 0.46 -22.75
CA GLY A 238 2.97 -0.68 -23.21
C GLY A 238 4.44 -0.39 -23.52
N THR A 239 5.10 0.55 -22.82
CA THR A 239 6.53 0.75 -22.99
C THR A 239 7.27 -0.36 -22.24
N PRO A 240 8.11 -1.17 -22.92
CA PRO A 240 9.06 -2.04 -22.27
C PRO A 240 10.30 -1.19 -21.95
N GLU A 241 10.48 -0.80 -20.70
CA GLU A 241 11.77 -0.37 -20.20
C GLU A 241 12.04 -1.11 -18.89
N ILE A 242 12.68 -2.27 -19.01
CA ILE A 242 14.01 -2.57 -18.44
C ILE A 242 14.75 -3.43 -19.45
#